data_AF-A0A524DE50-F1
#
_entry.id   AF-A0A524DE50-F1
#
_cell.length_a   1.000
_cell.length_b   1.000
_cell.length_c   1.000
_cell.angle_alpha   90.00
_cell.angle_beta   90.00
_cell.angle_gamma   90.00
#
_symmetry.space_group_name_H-M   'P 1'
#
loop_
_entity.id
_entity.type
_entity.pdbx_description
1 polymer ?
#
loop_
_entity_poly.entity_id
_entity_poly.type
_entity_poly.pdbx_seq_one_letter_code
_entity_poly.pdbx_strand_id
1 'polypeptide(L)'
;MKFCINMEDNAESDEDWNYQFLEELVEDVEENQNIMQCIECGKCIGECPASKISDFNIRKIIRKILRGDKSVLKDSDIWYCFLCERCKRVCPKKGVNIPLLIINLRNESFKKGYGPRYNDLTKYVEMAEKFLTNGTVLEDPLDGSLPASRIDELNEICNFARIKYVFKASEASKAHKKKINKKRDKK
;
A
#
# COMPACT_ATOMS: atom_id res chain seq x y z
N MET A 1 15.74 2.64 56.68
CA MET A 1 16.07 1.45 55.88
C MET A 1 16.04 1.84 54.41
N LYS A 2 17.18 1.65 53.74
CA LYS A 2 17.39 1.81 52.30
C LYS A 2 16.29 1.09 51.51
N PHE A 3 15.79 1.73 50.46
CA PHE A 3 15.98 1.25 49.09
C PHE A 3 15.95 2.47 48.16
N CYS A 4 17.14 2.94 47.83
CA CYS A 4 17.37 3.78 46.67
C CYS A 4 17.26 2.88 45.44
N ILE A 5 16.40 3.22 44.49
CA ILE A 5 16.66 2.97 43.07
C ILE A 5 16.36 4.30 42.39
N ASN A 6 17.42 5.12 42.28
CA ASN A 6 17.51 6.08 41.19
C ASN A 6 17.68 5.22 39.93
N MET A 7 16.68 5.19 39.06
CA MET A 7 16.91 4.93 37.65
C MET A 7 16.85 6.30 36.98
N GLU A 8 18.02 6.78 36.60
CA GLU A 8 18.18 7.95 35.75
C GLU A 8 17.39 7.70 34.46
N ASP A 9 16.40 8.56 34.20
CA ASP A 9 15.72 8.66 32.92
C ASP A 9 16.76 9.07 31.86
N ASN A 10 17.43 8.09 31.26
CA ASN A 10 18.13 8.30 30.00
C ASN A 10 17.06 8.47 28.92
N ALA A 11 16.63 9.72 28.72
CA ALA A 11 15.84 10.14 27.57
C ALA A 11 16.70 10.00 26.31
N GLU A 12 16.81 8.78 25.81
CA GLU A 12 17.38 8.47 24.49
C GLU A 12 16.55 9.25 23.47
N SER A 13 17.15 10.22 22.78
CA SER A 13 16.39 11.03 21.84
C SER A 13 15.99 10.15 20.65
N ASP A 14 14.75 10.31 20.16
CA ASP A 14 14.22 9.47 19.07
C ASP A 14 15.05 9.59 17.76
N GLU A 15 15.93 10.58 17.68
CA GLU A 15 16.79 10.90 16.52
C GLU A 15 18.22 10.32 16.64
N ASP A 16 18.61 9.78 17.79
CA ASP A 16 19.93 9.16 17.98
C ASP A 16 20.01 7.79 17.29
N TRP A 17 21.16 7.49 16.70
CA TRP A 17 21.39 6.22 16.00
C TRP A 17 21.26 5.04 16.97
N ASN A 18 20.25 4.19 16.75
CA ASN A 18 20.00 3.04 17.59
C ASN A 18 20.11 1.73 16.79
N TYR A 19 21.20 0.99 17.02
CA TYR A 19 21.47 -0.29 16.36
C TYR A 19 20.41 -1.35 16.66
N GLN A 20 19.95 -1.41 17.92
CA GLN A 20 18.96 -2.36 18.39
C GLN A 20 17.64 -2.23 17.63
N PHE A 21 17.21 -1.00 17.33
CA PHE A 21 15.98 -0.75 16.58
C PHE A 21 16.06 -1.28 15.14
N LEU A 22 17.21 -1.11 14.49
CA LEU A 22 17.41 -1.64 13.15
C LEU A 22 17.35 -3.17 13.16
N GLU A 23 18.02 -3.82 14.11
CA GLU A 23 17.96 -5.28 14.29
C GLU A 23 16.52 -5.76 14.52
N GLU A 24 15.81 -5.17 15.49
CA GLU A 24 14.40 -5.50 15.77
C GLU A 24 13.51 -5.43 14.51
N LEU A 25 13.72 -4.44 13.64
CA LEU A 25 12.89 -4.26 12.45
C LEU A 25 13.20 -5.27 11.32
N VAL A 26 14.45 -5.75 11.24
CA VAL A 26 14.92 -6.60 10.14
C VAL A 26 15.12 -8.06 10.51
N GLU A 27 15.11 -8.43 11.80
CA GLU A 27 15.37 -9.79 12.28
C GLU A 27 14.23 -10.76 11.93
N ASP A 28 12.97 -10.32 12.03
CA ASP A 28 11.79 -11.18 11.83
C ASP A 28 11.71 -11.79 10.41
N VAL A 29 12.30 -11.13 9.40
CA VAL A 29 12.22 -11.58 8.01
C VAL A 29 13.54 -11.33 7.27
N GLU A 30 14.14 -12.39 6.73
CA GLU A 30 15.40 -12.35 6.00
C GLU A 30 15.40 -11.32 4.85
N GLU A 31 14.28 -11.18 4.12
CA GLU A 31 14.16 -10.19 3.05
C GLU A 31 14.23 -8.73 3.53
N ASN A 32 13.97 -8.45 4.80
CA ASN A 32 14.14 -7.11 5.36
C ASN A 32 15.61 -6.80 5.60
N GLN A 33 16.44 -7.78 5.97
CA GLN A 33 17.88 -7.59 6.14
C GLN A 33 18.56 -7.11 4.85
N ASN A 34 18.01 -7.52 3.69
CA ASN A 34 18.50 -7.07 2.40
C ASN A 34 18.40 -5.55 2.21
N ILE A 35 17.60 -4.82 3.00
CA ILE A 35 17.53 -3.36 2.94
C ILE A 35 18.88 -2.69 3.19
N MET A 36 19.79 -3.33 3.95
CA MET A 36 21.16 -2.85 4.19
C MET A 36 21.98 -2.70 2.91
N GLN A 37 21.55 -3.34 1.82
CA GLN A 37 22.17 -3.20 0.51
C GLN A 37 21.74 -1.93 -0.24
N CYS A 38 20.81 -1.13 0.31
CA CYS A 38 20.28 0.07 -0.34
C CYS A 38 21.40 1.07 -0.67
N ILE A 39 21.51 1.45 -1.94
CA ILE A 39 22.48 2.44 -2.45
C ILE A 39 21.84 3.79 -2.75
N GLU A 40 20.65 4.04 -2.18
CA GLU A 40 19.89 5.30 -2.35
C GLU A 40 19.60 5.73 -3.81
N CYS A 41 19.66 4.81 -4.78
CA CYS A 41 19.52 5.13 -6.21
C CYS A 41 18.20 5.81 -6.63
N GLY A 42 17.16 5.77 -5.78
CA GLY A 42 15.91 6.50 -6.01
C GLY A 42 14.92 5.89 -7.01
N LYS A 43 15.22 4.74 -7.64
CA LYS A 43 14.29 4.06 -8.57
C LYS A 43 12.93 3.75 -7.92
N CYS A 44 12.94 3.40 -6.64
CA CYS A 44 11.72 3.12 -5.87
C CYS A 44 10.75 4.31 -5.82
N ILE A 45 11.24 5.56 -5.87
CA ILE A 45 10.40 6.77 -5.87
C ILE A 45 9.89 7.07 -7.28
N GLY A 46 10.73 6.92 -8.30
CA GLY A 46 10.32 7.18 -9.69
C GLY A 46 9.13 6.33 -10.15
N GLU A 47 9.04 5.11 -9.62
CA GLU A 47 7.95 4.17 -9.91
C GLU A 47 6.80 4.19 -8.90
N CYS A 48 6.93 4.94 -7.80
CA CYS A 48 5.91 4.94 -6.75
C CYS A 48 4.71 5.78 -7.17
N PRO A 49 3.49 5.22 -7.22
CA PRO A 49 2.29 6.02 -7.51
C PRO A 49 2.01 7.04 -6.40
N ALA A 50 2.24 6.69 -5.13
CA ALA A 50 2.05 7.59 -4.01
C ALA A 50 2.96 8.82 -4.10
N SER A 51 4.25 8.63 -4.41
CA SER A 51 5.19 9.76 -4.61
C SER A 51 4.85 10.66 -5.80
N LYS A 52 3.97 10.24 -6.73
CA LYS A 52 3.54 11.08 -7.86
C LYS A 52 2.35 11.98 -7.51
N ILE A 53 1.61 11.66 -6.46
CA ILE A 53 0.38 12.34 -6.07
C ILE A 53 0.45 12.97 -4.67
N SER A 54 1.54 12.73 -3.93
CA SER A 54 1.81 13.31 -2.63
C SER A 54 3.32 13.50 -2.39
N ASP A 55 3.68 14.11 -1.26
CA ASP A 55 5.07 14.29 -0.84
C ASP A 55 5.74 13.02 -0.30
N PHE A 56 5.05 11.87 -0.38
CA PHE A 56 5.53 10.59 0.10
C PHE A 56 6.88 10.23 -0.51
N ASN A 57 7.88 9.96 0.34
CA ASN A 57 9.22 9.65 -0.09
C ASN A 57 9.79 8.43 0.64
N ILE A 58 9.63 7.25 0.01
CA ILE A 58 10.09 5.99 0.58
C ILE A 58 11.60 5.94 0.86
N ARG A 59 12.43 6.73 0.15
CA ARG A 59 13.88 6.81 0.41
C ARG A 59 14.17 7.54 1.73
N LYS A 60 13.37 8.54 2.11
CA LYS A 60 13.50 9.19 3.42
C LYS A 60 13.24 8.18 4.55
N ILE A 61 12.19 7.38 4.42
CA ILE A 61 11.85 6.31 5.37
C ILE A 61 13.00 5.29 5.47
N ILE A 62 13.48 4.77 4.33
CA ILE A 62 14.59 3.81 4.31
C ILE A 62 15.85 4.40 4.95
N ARG A 63 16.14 5.68 4.71
CA ARG A 63 17.30 6.35 5.31
C ARG A 63 17.20 6.45 6.83
N LYS A 64 16.01 6.77 7.36
CA LYS A 64 15.78 6.79 8.82
C LYS A 64 16.00 5.39 9.41
N ILE A 65 15.44 4.37 8.77
CA ILE A 65 15.63 2.96 9.17
C ILE A 65 17.12 2.58 9.23
N LEU A 66 17.87 2.83 8.15
CA LEU A 66 19.31 2.50 8.09
C LEU A 66 20.16 3.29 9.09
N ARG A 67 19.65 4.42 9.58
CA ARG A 67 20.25 5.22 10.65
C ARG A 67 19.75 4.82 12.04
N GLY A 68 18.91 3.79 12.17
CA GLY A 68 18.33 3.44 13.46
C GLY A 68 17.49 4.56 14.09
N ASP A 69 17.00 5.51 13.28
CA ASP A 69 16.21 6.66 13.74
C ASP A 69 14.78 6.20 14.02
N LYS A 70 14.41 6.15 15.31
CA LYS A 70 13.12 5.65 15.80
C LYS A 70 11.97 6.61 15.50
N SER A 71 12.24 7.88 15.19
CA SER A 71 11.21 8.87 14.84
C SER A 71 10.33 8.42 13.67
N VAL A 72 10.87 7.57 12.80
CA VAL A 72 10.17 6.99 11.65
C VAL A 72 8.88 6.23 12.04
N LEU A 73 8.80 5.71 13.27
CA LEU A 73 7.60 5.02 13.77
C LEU A 73 6.42 5.97 13.99
N LYS A 74 6.70 7.27 14.14
CA LYS A 74 5.70 8.35 14.32
C LYS A 74 5.38 9.05 13.00
N ASP A 75 6.14 8.80 11.93
CA ASP A 75 5.93 9.47 10.64
C ASP A 75 4.61 9.02 9.99
N SER A 76 3.74 9.97 9.65
CA SER A 76 2.52 9.68 8.88
C SER A 76 2.81 9.09 7.50
N ASP A 77 3.99 9.40 6.95
CA ASP A 77 4.44 8.96 5.62
C ASP A 77 4.40 7.44 5.45
N ILE A 78 4.61 6.67 6.52
CA ILE A 78 4.60 5.19 6.45
C ILE A 78 3.23 4.66 5.99
N TRP A 79 2.15 5.43 6.18
CA TRP A 79 0.77 5.07 5.81
C TRP A 79 0.41 5.39 4.36
N TYR A 80 1.20 6.21 3.66
CA TYR A 80 0.95 6.56 2.25
C TYR A 80 1.39 5.47 1.27
N CYS A 81 2.13 4.45 1.72
CA CYS A 81 2.51 3.32 0.87
C CYS A 81 1.30 2.44 0.53
N PHE A 82 1.03 2.23 -0.76
CA PHE A 82 -0.06 1.36 -1.23
C PHE A 82 0.31 -0.12 -1.32
N LEU A 83 1.52 -0.51 -0.91
CA LEU A 83 2.00 -1.90 -0.97
C LEU A 83 1.94 -2.53 -2.39
N CYS A 84 2.01 -1.70 -3.45
CA CYS A 84 1.86 -2.15 -4.84
C CYS A 84 3.08 -2.88 -5.45
N GLU A 85 4.14 -3.10 -4.66
CA GLU A 85 5.39 -3.79 -5.00
C GLU A 85 6.19 -3.28 -6.22
N ARG A 86 5.85 -2.13 -6.81
CA ARG A 86 6.63 -1.54 -7.92
C ARG A 86 8.09 -1.31 -7.54
N CYS A 87 8.32 -0.79 -6.34
CA CYS A 87 9.67 -0.54 -5.82
C CYS A 87 10.55 -1.79 -5.72
N LYS A 88 9.97 -2.95 -5.39
CA LYS A 88 10.66 -4.26 -5.36
C LYS A 88 11.13 -4.66 -6.76
N ARG A 89 10.26 -4.49 -7.78
CA ARG A 89 10.55 -4.86 -9.17
C ARG A 89 11.67 -4.04 -9.82
N VAL A 90 11.80 -2.77 -9.45
CA VAL A 90 12.81 -1.87 -10.05
C VAL A 90 14.07 -1.71 -9.21
N CYS A 91 14.14 -2.34 -8.03
CA CYS A 91 15.33 -2.28 -7.20
C CYS A 91 16.48 -3.02 -7.90
N PRO A 92 17.65 -2.38 -8.09
CA PRO A 92 18.81 -3.05 -8.71
C PRO A 92 19.50 -4.04 -7.76
N LYS A 93 19.15 -4.02 -6.47
CA LYS A 93 19.70 -4.91 -5.45
C LYS A 93 18.82 -6.14 -5.30
N LYS A 94 19.44 -7.31 -5.26
CA LYS A 94 18.75 -8.60 -5.17
C LYS A 94 18.16 -8.77 -3.76
N GLY A 95 16.92 -9.25 -3.70
CA GLY A 95 16.28 -9.63 -2.43
C GLY A 95 15.72 -8.47 -1.60
N VAL A 96 15.84 -7.21 -2.05
CA VAL A 96 15.28 -6.06 -1.33
C VAL A 96 13.75 -6.03 -1.44
N ASN A 97 13.05 -6.16 -0.31
CA ASN A 97 11.59 -6.15 -0.24
C ASN A 97 11.05 -4.94 0.56
N ILE A 98 11.07 -3.75 -0.06
CA ILE A 98 10.59 -2.50 0.56
C ILE A 98 9.12 -2.55 1.04
N PRO A 99 8.16 -3.15 0.30
CA PRO A 99 6.78 -3.28 0.79
C PRO A 99 6.68 -4.04 2.11
N LEU A 100 7.43 -5.14 2.24
CA LEU A 100 7.45 -5.95 3.47
C LEU A 100 8.05 -5.17 4.64
N LEU A 101 9.15 -4.45 4.40
CA LEU A 101 9.74 -3.55 5.39
C LEU A 101 8.73 -2.50 5.90
N ILE A 102 7.90 -1.94 5.01
CA ILE A 102 6.85 -0.99 5.40
C ILE A 102 5.75 -1.65 6.24
N ILE A 103 5.38 -2.89 5.95
CA ILE A 103 4.42 -3.63 6.78
C ILE A 103 4.97 -3.82 8.20
N ASN A 104 6.22 -4.26 8.32
CA ASN A 104 6.85 -4.43 9.64
C ASN A 104 6.93 -3.10 10.39
N LEU A 105 7.29 -2.03 9.70
CA LEU A 105 7.33 -0.69 10.28
C LEU A 105 5.98 -0.21 10.80
N ARG A 106 4.89 -0.49 10.06
CA ARG A 106 3.52 -0.20 10.50
C ARG A 106 3.13 -1.03 11.71
N ASN A 107 3.51 -2.30 11.75
CA ASN A 107 3.24 -3.17 12.89
C ASN A 107 3.95 -2.66 14.15
N GLU A 108 5.22 -2.28 14.05
CA GLU A 108 5.96 -1.69 15.17
C GLU A 108 5.40 -0.34 15.61
N SER A 109 5.01 0.51 14.65
CA SER A 109 4.29 1.76 14.93
C SER A 109 2.99 1.51 15.69
N PHE A 110 2.20 0.51 15.29
CA PHE A 110 0.98 0.11 16.00
C PHE A 110 1.26 -0.44 17.41
N LYS A 111 2.23 -1.34 17.58
CA LYS A 111 2.61 -1.90 18.89
C LYS A 111 2.99 -0.82 19.90
N LYS A 112 3.62 0.26 19.43
CA LYS A 112 4.01 1.42 20.25
C LYS A 112 2.93 2.50 20.37
N GLY A 113 1.74 2.29 19.79
CA GLY A 113 0.62 3.22 19.88
C GLY A 113 0.69 4.45 18.98
N TYR A 114 1.59 4.46 17.98
CA TYR A 114 1.74 5.55 17.01
C TYR A 114 0.90 5.36 15.73
N GLY A 115 0.26 4.21 15.58
CA GLY A 115 -0.62 3.93 14.45
C GLY A 115 -1.90 4.81 14.43
N PRO A 116 -2.63 4.81 13.29
CA PRO A 116 -3.90 5.52 13.14
C PRO A 116 -4.86 5.17 14.26
N ARG A 117 -5.62 6.16 14.74
CA ARG A 117 -6.60 5.93 15.81
C ARG A 117 -7.71 5.04 15.30
N TYR A 118 -8.32 4.26 16.19
CA TYR A 118 -9.43 3.36 15.86
C TYR A 118 -10.57 4.06 15.10
N ASN A 119 -10.87 5.31 15.44
CA ASN A 119 -11.89 6.11 14.74
C ASN A 119 -11.55 6.42 13.28
N ASP A 120 -10.27 6.39 12.89
CA ASP A 120 -9.83 6.53 11.50
C ASP A 120 -10.03 5.22 10.72
N LEU A 121 -9.96 4.07 11.39
CA LEU A 121 -10.23 2.74 10.81
C LEU A 121 -11.72 2.49 10.61
N THR A 122 -12.59 3.04 11.46
CA THR A 122 -14.06 2.89 11.33
C THR A 122 -14.53 3.32 9.95
N LYS A 123 -13.99 4.42 9.40
CA LYS A 123 -14.33 4.87 8.04
C LYS A 123 -13.92 3.89 6.95
N TYR A 124 -12.78 3.20 7.10
CA TYR A 124 -12.36 2.18 6.15
C TYR A 124 -13.21 0.91 6.26
N VAL A 125 -13.59 0.53 7.48
CA VAL A 125 -14.51 -0.60 7.73
C VAL A 125 -15.88 -0.29 7.15
N GLU A 126 -16.43 0.90 7.43
CA GLU A 126 -17.71 1.36 6.87
C GLU A 126 -17.65 1.42 5.34
N MET A 127 -16.57 1.96 4.77
CA MET A 127 -16.38 2.01 3.32
C MET A 127 -16.31 0.60 2.72
N ALA A 128 -15.55 -0.30 3.34
CA ALA A 128 -15.41 -1.68 2.89
C ALA A 128 -16.74 -2.44 3.02
N GLU A 129 -17.45 -2.26 4.12
CA GLU A 129 -18.77 -2.84 4.34
C GLU A 129 -19.76 -2.35 3.30
N LYS A 130 -19.86 -1.02 3.07
CA LYS A 130 -20.68 -0.43 2.01
C LYS A 130 -20.30 -0.97 0.63
N PHE A 131 -19.01 -1.07 0.31
CA PHE A 131 -18.56 -1.61 -0.96
C PHE A 131 -18.89 -3.09 -1.13
N LEU A 132 -18.75 -3.91 -0.08
CA LEU A 132 -19.03 -5.34 -0.11
C LEU A 132 -20.55 -5.64 -0.11
N THR A 133 -21.36 -4.79 0.51
CA THR A 133 -22.82 -4.96 0.60
C THR A 133 -23.55 -4.31 -0.57
N ASN A 134 -23.24 -3.04 -0.87
CA ASN A 134 -23.93 -2.22 -1.87
C ASN A 134 -23.19 -2.18 -3.22
N GLY A 135 -21.95 -2.68 -3.29
CA GLY A 135 -21.12 -2.59 -4.49
C GLY A 135 -20.55 -1.20 -4.77
N THR A 136 -20.84 -0.20 -3.91
CA THR A 136 -20.38 1.18 -4.05
C THR A 136 -20.02 1.77 -2.68
N VAL A 137 -19.16 2.80 -2.68
CA VAL A 137 -18.76 3.53 -1.47
C VAL A 137 -19.64 4.74 -1.18
N LEU A 138 -20.58 5.06 -2.08
CA LEU A 138 -21.46 6.22 -1.97
C LEU A 138 -22.76 5.83 -1.27
N GLU A 139 -23.41 6.81 -0.66
CA GLU A 139 -24.65 6.59 0.11
C GLU A 139 -25.85 6.35 -0.82
N ASP A 140 -25.91 7.06 -1.94
CA ASP A 140 -26.98 6.91 -2.94
C ASP A 140 -26.41 6.62 -4.34
N PRO A 141 -27.10 5.78 -5.16
CA PRO A 141 -26.82 5.70 -6.59
C PRO A 141 -27.03 7.07 -7.23
N LEU A 142 -26.24 7.40 -8.27
CA LEU A 142 -26.41 8.62 -9.05
C LEU A 142 -27.90 8.84 -9.39
N ASP A 143 -28.45 9.92 -8.84
CA ASP A 143 -29.82 10.39 -9.00
C ASP A 143 -29.98 11.03 -10.39
N GLY A 144 -29.90 10.18 -11.42
CA GLY A 144 -30.12 10.53 -12.82
C GLY A 144 -29.05 10.03 -13.77
N SER A 145 -29.27 10.26 -15.06
CA SER A 145 -28.26 10.02 -16.10
C SER A 145 -27.12 11.04 -15.98
N LEU A 146 -25.88 10.56 -16.10
CA LEU A 146 -24.71 11.43 -16.15
C LEU A 146 -24.80 12.45 -17.30
N PRO A 147 -24.22 13.66 -17.15
CA PRO A 147 -24.07 14.60 -18.25
C PRO A 147 -23.33 13.97 -19.43
N ALA A 148 -23.70 14.33 -20.66
CA ALA A 148 -23.09 13.79 -21.89
C ALA A 148 -21.56 13.91 -21.90
N SER A 149 -21.02 15.05 -21.44
CA SER A 149 -19.57 15.27 -21.31
C SER A 149 -18.88 14.24 -20.40
N ARG A 150 -19.54 13.83 -19.31
CA ARG A 150 -18.98 12.85 -18.38
C ARG A 150 -19.10 11.43 -18.92
N ILE A 151 -20.15 11.14 -19.70
CA ILE A 151 -20.30 9.88 -20.42
C ILE A 151 -19.20 9.73 -21.47
N ASP A 152 -18.86 10.80 -22.20
CA ASP A 152 -17.81 10.79 -23.22
C ASP A 152 -16.44 10.53 -22.59
N GLU A 153 -16.12 11.20 -21.48
CA GLU A 153 -14.89 10.96 -20.72
C GLU A 153 -14.80 9.52 -20.20
N LEU A 154 -15.89 8.98 -19.65
CA LEU A 154 -15.96 7.57 -19.22
C LEU A 154 -15.72 6.61 -20.39
N ASN A 155 -16.29 6.90 -21.57
CA ASN A 155 -16.07 6.11 -22.77
C ASN A 155 -14.60 6.14 -23.20
N GLU A 156 -13.94 7.29 -23.16
CA GLU A 156 -12.50 7.41 -23.44
C GLU A 156 -11.66 6.59 -22.47
N ILE A 157 -11.92 6.70 -21.17
CA ILE A 157 -11.24 5.92 -20.14
C ILE A 157 -11.45 4.41 -20.36
N CYS A 158 -12.68 3.97 -20.61
CA CYS A 158 -12.99 2.56 -20.86
C CYS A 158 -12.36 2.03 -22.16
N ASN A 159 -12.23 2.87 -23.19
CA ASN A 159 -11.54 2.54 -24.44
C ASN A 159 -10.02 2.44 -24.21
N PHE A 160 -9.43 3.41 -23.49
CA PHE A 160 -8.02 3.42 -23.11
C PHE A 160 -7.65 2.19 -22.26
N ALA A 161 -8.45 1.88 -21.24
CA ALA A 161 -8.28 0.70 -20.39
C ALA A 161 -8.59 -0.63 -21.10
N ARG A 162 -8.99 -0.58 -22.39
CA ARG A 162 -9.41 -1.73 -23.23
C ARG A 162 -10.54 -2.57 -22.62
N ILE A 163 -11.24 -2.07 -21.61
CA ILE A 163 -12.33 -2.75 -20.91
C ILE A 163 -13.45 -3.10 -21.90
N LYS A 164 -13.76 -2.20 -22.83
CA LYS A 164 -14.77 -2.41 -23.88
C LYS A 164 -14.43 -3.58 -24.82
N TYR A 165 -13.15 -3.86 -25.04
CA TYR A 165 -12.71 -5.01 -25.85
C TYR A 165 -12.87 -6.33 -25.09
N VAL A 166 -12.62 -6.35 -23.78
CA VAL A 166 -12.81 -7.53 -22.93
C VAL A 166 -14.30 -7.93 -22.89
N PHE A 167 -15.20 -6.96 -22.72
CA PHE A 167 -16.63 -7.23 -22.76
C PHE A 167 -17.11 -7.72 -24.14
N LYS A 168 -16.67 -7.09 -25.23
CA LYS A 168 -16.98 -7.55 -26.60
C LYS A 168 -16.47 -8.97 -26.87
N ALA A 169 -15.25 -9.29 -26.44
CA ALA A 169 -14.67 -10.63 -26.57
C ALA A 169 -15.42 -11.67 -25.72
N SER A 170 -15.85 -11.30 -24.51
CA SER A 170 -16.66 -12.14 -23.63
C SER A 170 -18.03 -12.46 -24.24
N GLU A 171 -18.74 -11.45 -24.75
CA GLU A 171 -20.05 -11.61 -25.40
C GLU A 171 -19.95 -12.44 -26.69
N ALA A 172 -18.91 -12.21 -27.52
CA ALA A 172 -18.63 -13.03 -28.70
C ALA A 172 -18.35 -14.49 -28.32
N SER A 173 -17.62 -14.73 -27.23
CA SER A 173 -17.33 -16.07 -26.71
C SER A 173 -18.59 -16.78 -26.19
N LYS A 174 -19.50 -16.06 -25.51
CA LYS A 174 -20.81 -16.60 -25.08
C LYS A 174 -21.69 -16.97 -26.28
N ALA A 175 -21.74 -16.10 -27.30
CA ALA A 175 -22.47 -16.37 -28.53
C ALA A 175 -21.91 -17.59 -29.29
N HIS A 176 -20.59 -17.76 -29.30
CA HIS A 176 -19.91 -18.91 -29.89
C HIS A 176 -20.22 -20.22 -29.13
N LYS A 177 -20.14 -20.22 -27.79
CA LYS A 177 -20.53 -21.37 -26.96
C LYS A 177 -22.00 -21.76 -27.14
N LYS A 178 -22.91 -20.78 -27.25
CA LYS A 178 -24.34 -21.02 -27.49
C LYS A 178 -24.59 -21.67 -28.87
N LYS A 179 -23.82 -21.29 -29.90
CA LYS A 179 -23.86 -21.94 -31.23
C LYS A 179 -23.31 -23.37 -31.21
N ILE A 180 -22.27 -23.65 -30.42
CA ILE A 180 -21.70 -24.99 -30.27
C ILE A 180 -22.67 -25.93 -29.54
N ASN A 181 -23.27 -25.49 -28.44
CA ASN A 181 -24.24 -26.30 -27.70
C ASN A 181 -25.48 -26.60 -28.55
N LYS A 182 -26.00 -25.60 -29.29
CA LYS A 182 -27.15 -25.80 -30.20
C LYS A 182 -26.85 -26.74 -31.38
N LYS A 183 -25.57 -26.98 -31.72
CA LYS A 183 -25.15 -27.99 -32.70
C LYS A 183 -24.99 -29.38 -32.08
N ARG A 184 -24.71 -29.47 -30.77
CA ARG A 184 -24.68 -30.74 -30.02
C ARG A 184 -26.07 -31.27 -29.74
N ASP A 185 -27.04 -30.40 -29.45
CA ASP A 185 -28.43 -30.80 -29.19
C ASP A 185 -29.23 -31.19 -30.45
N LYS A 186 -28.61 -31.08 -31.64
CA LYS A 186 -29.20 -31.43 -32.95
C LYS A 186 -28.58 -32.70 -33.57
N LYS A 187 -27.72 -33.39 -32.84
CA LYS A 187 -27.11 -34.67 -33.21
C LYS A 187 -27.61 -35.74 -32.24
#